data_AF-A0A7Y4DUM5-F1
#
_entry.id   AF-A0A7Y4DUM5-F1
#
_cell.length_a   1.000
_cell.length_b   1.000
_cell.length_c   1.000
_cell.angle_alpha   90.00
_cell.angle_beta   90.00
_cell.angle_gamma   90.00
#
_symmetry.space_group_name_H-M   'P 1'
#
loop_
_entity.id
_entity.type
_entity.pdbx_description
1 polymer ?
#
loop_
_entity_poly.entity_id
_entity_poly.type
_entity_poly.pdbx_seq_one_letter_code
_entity_poly.pdbx_strand_id
1 'polypeptide(L)'
;MTDTTYINNALFTAKEQETLALAADILKSKLIVNEQPVLNSPGIVKSFCQQSLAAKDHEVFGALFLDSQHRVRASAELFTGTIDAASIYPRR
;
A
#
# COMPACT_ATOMS: atom_id res chain seq x y z
N MET A 1 24.29 13.76 -31.73
CA MET A 1 24.54 14.89 -30.82
C MET A 1 23.37 14.96 -29.85
N THR A 2 23.41 14.13 -28.81
CA THR A 2 22.52 14.17 -27.63
C THR A 2 23.31 13.54 -26.49
N ASP A 3 24.05 14.41 -25.81
CA ASP A 3 24.93 14.15 -24.69
C ASP A 3 24.10 14.21 -23.40
N THR A 4 23.45 13.10 -23.03
CA THR A 4 22.54 13.07 -21.86
C THR A 4 22.85 11.92 -20.88
N THR A 5 24.00 11.26 -21.04
CA THR A 5 24.39 10.12 -20.18
C THR A 5 25.28 10.52 -18.99
N TYR A 6 25.83 11.74 -18.95
CA TYR A 6 26.98 12.04 -18.08
C TYR A 6 26.72 12.69 -16.71
N ILE A 7 25.48 12.97 -16.30
CA ILE A 7 25.25 13.69 -15.01
C ILE A 7 24.76 12.82 -13.84
N ASN A 8 24.46 11.54 -14.03
CA ASN A 8 23.90 10.70 -12.95
C ASN A 8 24.93 9.84 -12.20
N ASN A 9 26.20 9.80 -12.64
CA ASN A 9 27.18 8.86 -12.11
C ASN A 9 28.19 9.45 -11.11
N ALA A 10 28.04 10.73 -10.73
CA ALA A 10 29.03 11.47 -9.94
C ALA A 10 28.60 11.83 -8.50
N LEU A 11 27.42 11.40 -8.04
CA LEU A 11 26.95 11.69 -6.67
C LEU A 11 27.36 10.62 -5.64
N PHE A 12 27.75 9.42 -6.08
CA PHE A 12 28.05 8.29 -5.21
C PHE A 12 29.32 7.59 -5.70
N THR A 13 30.22 7.29 -4.78
CA THR A 13 31.39 6.45 -5.03
C THR A 13 30.97 5.03 -5.41
N ALA A 14 31.84 4.26 -6.08
CA ALA A 14 31.55 2.89 -6.48
C ALA A 14 31.09 2.00 -5.30
N LYS A 15 31.66 2.24 -4.11
CA LYS A 15 31.30 1.54 -2.87
C LYS A 15 29.93 1.93 -2.33
N GLU A 16 29.56 3.21 -2.44
CA GLU A 16 28.22 3.69 -2.05
C GLU A 16 27.15 3.17 -3.01
N GLN A 17 27.45 3.11 -4.32
CA GLN A 17 26.57 2.53 -5.33
C GLN A 17 26.30 1.04 -5.05
N GLU A 18 27.33 0.28 -4.68
CA GLU A 18 27.23 -1.13 -4.30
C GLU A 18 26.40 -1.31 -3.02
N THR A 19 26.62 -0.44 -2.04
CA THR A 19 25.85 -0.43 -0.79
C THR A 19 24.37 -0.10 -1.03
N LEU A 20 24.09 0.88 -1.90
CA LEU A 20 22.73 1.24 -2.30
C LEU A 20 22.04 0.10 -3.06
N ALA A 21 22.75 -0.59 -3.94
CA ALA A 21 22.23 -1.75 -4.66
C ALA A 21 21.87 -2.90 -3.70
N LEU A 22 22.75 -3.19 -2.73
CA LEU A 22 22.49 -4.18 -1.69
C LEU A 22 21.29 -3.76 -0.82
N ALA A 23 21.22 -2.50 -0.41
CA ALA A 23 20.09 -1.98 0.37
C ALA A 23 18.78 -2.07 -0.43
N ALA A 24 18.79 -1.74 -1.72
CA ALA A 24 17.63 -1.85 -2.59
C ALA A 24 17.18 -3.30 -2.76
N ASP A 25 18.09 -4.26 -2.83
CA ASP A 25 17.76 -5.69 -2.92
C ASP A 25 17.22 -6.26 -1.59
N ILE A 26 17.78 -5.82 -0.47
CA ILE A 26 17.24 -6.13 0.86
C ILE A 26 15.85 -5.53 1.03
N LEU A 27 15.65 -4.27 0.65
CA LEU A 27 14.33 -3.64 0.69
C LEU A 27 13.38 -4.41 -0.21
N LYS A 28 13.75 -4.70 -1.46
CA LYS A 28 12.93 -5.48 -2.40
C LYS A 28 12.57 -6.84 -1.83
N SER A 29 13.52 -7.60 -1.29
CA SER A 29 13.25 -8.92 -0.70
C SER A 29 12.40 -8.85 0.57
N LYS A 30 12.51 -7.79 1.37
CA LYS A 30 11.68 -7.59 2.58
C LYS A 30 10.30 -7.00 2.28
N LEU A 31 10.17 -6.23 1.21
CA LEU A 31 8.93 -5.60 0.77
C LEU A 31 8.09 -6.58 -0.06
N ILE A 32 8.71 -7.30 -1.02
CA ILE A 32 8.01 -8.29 -1.87
C ILE A 32 7.42 -9.45 -1.04
N VAL A 33 8.02 -9.79 0.11
CA VAL A 33 7.55 -10.90 0.95
C VAL A 33 6.31 -10.53 1.80
N ASN A 34 5.90 -9.25 1.91
CA ASN A 34 4.93 -8.82 2.92
C ASN A 34 3.83 -7.85 2.50
N GLU A 35 3.52 -7.66 1.22
CA GLU A 35 2.76 -6.45 0.88
C GLU A 35 1.24 -6.55 0.91
N GLN A 36 0.65 -7.71 1.21
CA GLN A 36 -0.81 -7.82 1.19
C GLN A 36 -1.33 -8.69 2.35
N PRO A 37 -1.93 -8.09 3.39
CA PRO A 37 -2.54 -8.85 4.46
C PRO A 37 -3.64 -9.75 3.88
N VAL A 38 -3.52 -11.05 4.13
CA VAL A 38 -4.52 -12.05 3.75
C VAL A 38 -5.65 -11.99 4.78
N LEU A 39 -6.82 -11.54 4.37
CA LEU A 39 -8.00 -11.45 5.21
C LEU A 39 -8.80 -12.76 5.18
N ASN A 40 -8.24 -13.83 5.73
CA ASN A 40 -8.86 -15.17 5.70
C ASN A 40 -9.75 -15.50 6.91
N SER A 41 -9.88 -14.60 7.88
CA SER A 41 -10.79 -14.78 9.03
C SER A 41 -11.45 -13.47 9.45
N PRO A 42 -12.66 -13.51 10.02
CA PRO A 42 -13.32 -12.32 10.56
C PRO A 42 -12.49 -11.58 11.61
N GLY A 43 -11.68 -12.31 12.41
CA GLY A 43 -10.78 -11.72 13.38
C GLY A 43 -9.67 -10.89 12.73
N ILE A 44 -9.04 -11.42 11.66
CA ILE A 44 -8.00 -10.72 10.93
C ILE A 44 -8.56 -9.51 10.19
N VAL A 45 -9.76 -9.63 9.59
CA VAL A 45 -10.48 -8.49 8.99
C VAL A 45 -10.71 -7.39 10.02
N LYS A 46 -11.21 -7.74 11.21
CA LYS A 46 -11.47 -6.78 12.28
C LYS A 46 -10.19 -6.05 12.70
N SER A 47 -9.11 -6.78 12.96
CA SER A 47 -7.83 -6.16 13.35
C SER A 47 -7.25 -5.28 12.25
N PHE A 48 -7.36 -5.70 10.98
CA PHE A 48 -6.94 -4.89 9.85
C PHE A 48 -7.75 -3.58 9.73
N CYS A 49 -9.08 -3.68 9.80
CA CYS A 49 -9.95 -2.51 9.81
C CYS A 49 -9.64 -1.60 11.01
N GLN A 50 -9.47 -2.15 12.21
CA GLN A 50 -9.11 -1.37 13.40
C GLN A 50 -7.80 -0.59 13.19
N GLN A 51 -6.76 -1.20 12.62
CA GLN A 51 -5.51 -0.51 12.32
C GLN A 51 -5.69 0.57 11.24
N SER A 52 -6.43 0.25 10.17
CA SER A 52 -6.67 1.19 9.08
C SER A 52 -7.54 2.39 9.49
N LEU A 53 -8.48 2.19 10.41
CA LEU A 53 -9.40 3.20 10.93
C LEU A 53 -8.85 3.92 12.16
N ALA A 54 -7.90 3.34 12.90
CA ALA A 54 -7.33 3.96 14.11
C ALA A 54 -6.65 5.31 13.83
N ALA A 55 -6.20 5.55 12.60
CA ALA A 55 -5.62 6.82 12.18
C ALA A 55 -6.67 7.87 11.73
N LYS A 56 -7.97 7.57 11.86
CA LYS A 56 -9.06 8.44 11.40
C LYS A 56 -9.86 8.96 12.60
N ASP A 57 -9.92 10.28 12.73
CA ASP A 57 -10.63 10.95 13.83
C ASP A 57 -12.17 11.04 13.62
N HIS A 58 -12.68 10.54 12.50
CA HIS A 58 -14.08 10.63 12.11
C HIS A 58 -14.58 9.34 11.46
N GLU A 59 -15.89 9.15 11.45
CA GLU A 59 -16.53 8.01 10.79
C GLU A 59 -16.33 8.09 9.28
N VAL A 60 -15.77 7.01 8.72
CA VAL A 60 -15.53 6.86 7.29
C VAL A 60 -16.18 5.57 6.82
N PHE A 61 -16.73 5.61 5.61
CA PHE A 61 -17.07 4.40 4.89
C PHE A 61 -16.07 4.18 3.80
N GLY A 62 -15.54 2.96 3.75
CA GLY A 62 -14.56 2.57 2.76
C GLY A 62 -14.84 1.21 2.17
N ALA A 63 -14.19 0.95 1.04
CA ALA A 63 -14.17 -0.34 0.38
C ALA A 63 -12.76 -0.94 0.46
N LEU A 64 -12.70 -2.25 0.67
CA LEU A 64 -11.49 -3.05 0.51
C LEU A 64 -11.56 -3.81 -0.80
N PHE A 65 -10.57 -3.61 -1.65
CA PHE A 65 -10.41 -4.34 -2.90
C PHE A 65 -9.50 -5.53 -2.63
N LEU A 66 -10.06 -6.73 -2.74
CA LEU A 66 -9.34 -7.98 -2.50
C LEU A 66 -9.03 -8.68 -3.82
N ASP A 67 -7.94 -9.42 -3.87
CA ASP A 67 -7.71 -10.41 -4.91
C ASP A 67 -8.45 -11.74 -4.62
N SER A 68 -8.35 -12.70 -5.54
CA SER A 68 -8.97 -14.03 -5.41
C SER A 68 -8.39 -14.89 -4.28
N GLN A 69 -7.35 -14.42 -3.59
CA GLN A 69 -6.74 -15.06 -2.42
C GLN A 69 -7.02 -14.28 -1.13
N HIS A 70 -8.02 -13.38 -1.16
CA HIS A 70 -8.41 -12.51 -0.04
C HIS A 70 -7.29 -11.55 0.43
N ARG A 71 -6.36 -11.20 -0.45
CA ARG A 71 -5.28 -10.25 -0.15
C ARG A 71 -5.72 -8.82 -0.47
N VAL A 72 -5.44 -7.87 0.43
CA VAL A 72 -5.88 -6.47 0.29
C VAL A 72 -5.05 -5.72 -0.76
N ARG A 73 -5.59 -5.62 -1.98
CA ARG A 73 -5.01 -4.89 -3.12
C ARG A 73 -4.99 -3.39 -2.89
N ALA A 74 -6.09 -2.86 -2.36
CA ALA A 74 -6.24 -1.45 -2.05
C ALA A 74 -7.38 -1.25 -1.03
N SER A 75 -7.32 -0.15 -0.31
CA SER A 75 -8.44 0.40 0.46
C SER A 75 -8.78 1.78 -0.09
N ALA A 76 -10.08 2.08 -0.21
CA ALA A 76 -10.54 3.41 -0.61
C ALA A 76 -11.60 3.91 0.37
N GLU A 77 -11.44 5.13 0.84
CA GLU A 77 -12.48 5.87 1.55
C GLU A 77 -13.46 6.43 0.52
N LEU A 78 -14.73 6.06 0.63
CA LEU A 78 -15.77 6.44 -0.31
C LEU A 78 -16.58 7.63 0.17
N PHE A 79 -16.74 7.79 1.49
CA PHE A 79 -17.34 8.99 2.08
C PHE A 79 -16.91 9.21 3.53
N THR A 80 -16.94 10.47 3.95
CA THR A 80 -16.71 10.93 5.33
C THR A 80 -18.04 11.51 5.85
N GLY A 81 -18.55 11.00 6.97
CA GLY A 81 -19.86 11.38 7.52
C GLY A 81 -20.69 10.20 8.04
N THR A 82 -21.75 10.49 8.80
CA THR A 82 -22.57 9.50 9.51
C THR A 82 -23.21 8.49 8.56
N ILE A 83 -23.10 7.20 8.89
CA ILE A 83 -23.58 6.06 8.08
C ILE A 83 -25.12 6.00 7.90
N ASP A 84 -25.89 6.91 8.50
CA ASP A 84 -27.37 6.92 8.46
C ASP A 84 -27.99 6.97 7.05
N ALA A 85 -27.24 7.33 6.00
CA ALA A 85 -27.78 7.40 4.63
C ALA A 85 -26.75 7.09 3.52
N ALA A 86 -25.93 6.06 3.69
CA ALA A 86 -25.04 5.58 2.63
C ALA A 86 -25.82 4.90 1.49
N SER A 87 -26.29 5.67 0.52
CA SER A 87 -26.99 5.14 -0.66
C SER A 87 -26.00 4.49 -1.63
N ILE A 88 -25.62 3.24 -1.34
CA ILE A 88 -24.78 2.42 -2.22
C ILE A 88 -25.66 1.84 -3.32
N TYR A 89 -25.45 2.28 -4.55
CA TYR A 89 -26.09 1.69 -5.73
C TYR A 89 -25.06 0.83 -6.47
N PRO A 90 -25.16 -0.51 -6.40
CA PRO A 90 -24.35 -1.39 -7.24
C PRO A 90 -24.63 -1.05 -8.70
N ARG A 91 -23.62 -0.54 -9.42
CA ARG A 91 -23.70 -0.38 -10.86
C ARG A 91 -23.50 -1.78 -11.44
N ARG A 92 -24.56 -2.35 -12.03
CA ARG A 92 -24.48 -3.60 -12.80
C ARG A 92 -23.61 -3.43 -14.02
#